data_AF-A0A918F4P3-F1
#
_entry.id   AF-A0A918F4P3-F1
#
_cell.length_a   1.000
_cell.length_b   1.000
_cell.length_c   1.000
_cell.angle_alpha   90.00
_cell.angle_beta   90.00
_cell.angle_gamma   90.00
#
_symmetry.space_group_name_H-M   'P 1'
#
loop_
_entity.id
_entity.type
_entity.pdbx_description
1 polymer ?
#
loop_
_entity_poly.entity_id
_entity_poly.type
_entity_poly.pdbx_seq_one_letter_code
_entity_poly.pdbx_strand_id
1 'polypeptide(L)'
;MWHSDWMAQSDRERAVEGWIWIENVQPFLALLARYAGCDFDGADWQAVELGLEATDDEHPDCWYSYPLVGSDHRLKVHLAQAVGGNEVSVRVAGTSNPELLLRADTLIAAFATRLVA
;
A
#
# COMPACT_ATOMS: atom_id res chain seq x y z
N MET A 1 -1.95 -26.77 -10.51
CA MET A 1 -1.13 -26.00 -9.55
C MET A 1 0.10 -25.50 -10.32
N TRP A 2 0.90 -24.53 -9.87
CA TRP A 2 2.13 -24.08 -10.57
C TRP A 2 1.94 -23.04 -11.72
N HIS A 3 1.67 -21.79 -11.34
CA HIS A 3 2.13 -20.54 -12.00
C HIS A 3 1.83 -19.32 -11.11
N SER A 4 0.72 -19.36 -10.36
CA SER A 4 0.30 -18.25 -9.48
C SER A 4 1.17 -18.08 -8.24
N ASP A 5 1.62 -19.18 -7.63
CA ASP A 5 2.45 -19.14 -6.41
C ASP A 5 3.81 -18.48 -6.65
N TRP A 6 4.43 -18.71 -7.81
CA TRP A 6 5.75 -18.14 -8.13
C TRP A 6 5.71 -16.64 -8.41
N MET A 7 4.63 -16.14 -9.00
CA MET A 7 4.42 -14.70 -9.20
C MET A 7 4.13 -14.00 -7.87
N ALA A 8 3.30 -14.60 -7.01
CA ALA A 8 3.03 -14.07 -5.68
C ALA A 8 4.27 -14.07 -4.77
N GLN A 9 5.13 -15.10 -4.87
CA GLN A 9 6.39 -15.17 -4.13
C GLN A 9 7.42 -14.14 -4.65
N SER A 10 7.58 -14.03 -5.98
CA SER A 10 8.48 -13.04 -6.60
C SER A 10 8.04 -11.60 -6.34
N ASP A 11 6.74 -11.33 -6.26
CA ASP A 11 6.20 -10.00 -5.92
C ASP A 11 6.45 -9.68 -4.44
N ARG A 12 6.43 -10.67 -3.54
CA ARG A 12 6.81 -10.50 -2.13
C ARG A 12 8.31 -10.24 -1.96
N GLU A 13 9.17 -10.88 -2.73
CA GLU A 13 10.63 -10.70 -2.67
C GLU A 13 11.09 -9.29 -3.13
N ARG A 14 10.25 -8.59 -3.89
CA ARG A 14 10.49 -7.19 -4.30
C ARG A 14 9.50 -6.20 -3.68
N ALA A 15 8.83 -6.59 -2.60
CA ALA A 15 7.94 -5.69 -1.89
C ALA A 15 8.72 -4.81 -0.89
N VAL A 16 8.18 -3.63 -0.62
CA VAL A 16 8.57 -2.81 0.53
C VAL A 16 7.40 -2.76 1.50
N GLU A 17 7.68 -2.84 2.79
CA GLU A 17 6.66 -2.97 3.82
C GLU A 17 7.02 -2.19 5.08
N GLY A 18 5.99 -1.84 5.84
CA GLY A 18 6.09 -1.14 7.11
C GLY A 18 4.70 -0.76 7.60
N TRP A 19 4.63 0.23 8.47
CA TRP A 19 3.36 0.74 9.00
C TRP A 19 3.32 2.26 8.90
N ILE A 20 2.11 2.81 8.80
CA ILE A 20 1.85 4.25 8.82
C ILE A 20 0.68 4.54 9.77
N TRP A 21 0.49 5.78 10.16
CA TRP A 21 -0.71 6.18 10.91
C TRP A 21 -1.96 6.12 10.03
N ILE A 22 -3.11 5.75 10.61
CA ILE A 22 -4.39 5.69 9.87
C ILE A 22 -4.76 7.05 9.25
N GLU A 23 -4.49 8.16 9.94
CA GLU A 23 -4.68 9.52 9.42
C GLU A 23 -3.80 9.84 8.19
N ASN A 24 -2.74 9.07 7.98
CA ASN A 24 -1.78 9.27 6.90
C ASN A 24 -2.04 8.40 5.66
N VAL A 25 -3.03 7.50 5.68
CA VAL A 25 -3.28 6.58 4.56
C VAL A 25 -3.66 7.32 3.28
N GLN A 26 -4.60 8.26 3.34
CA GLN A 26 -5.02 9.04 2.18
C GLN A 26 -3.87 9.83 1.54
N PRO A 27 -3.12 10.68 2.28
CA PRO A 27 -2.00 11.41 1.68
C PRO A 27 -0.86 10.50 1.21
N PHE A 28 -0.64 9.36 1.87
CA PHE A 28 0.30 8.33 1.41
C PHE A 28 -0.09 7.78 0.03
N LEU A 29 -1.34 7.33 -0.14
CA LEU A 29 -1.82 6.75 -1.39
C LEU A 29 -1.86 7.77 -2.53
N ALA A 30 -2.30 9.00 -2.26
CA ALA A 30 -2.31 10.06 -3.26
C ALA A 30 -0.91 10.38 -3.79
N LEU A 31 0.09 10.43 -2.91
CA LEU A 31 1.47 10.72 -3.30
C LEU A 31 2.11 9.52 -4.02
N LEU A 32 1.83 8.29 -3.58
CA LEU A 32 2.30 7.07 -4.25
C LEU A 32 1.67 6.92 -5.64
N ALA A 33 0.37 7.20 -5.78
CA ALA A 33 -0.34 7.20 -7.06
C ALA A 33 0.30 8.17 -8.05
N ARG A 34 0.65 9.38 -7.58
CA ARG A 34 1.37 10.37 -8.40
C ARG A 34 2.74 9.87 -8.87
N TYR A 35 3.48 9.13 -8.03
CA TYR A 35 4.74 8.51 -8.46
C TYR A 35 4.53 7.34 -9.43
N ALA A 36 3.40 6.65 -9.34
CA ALA A 36 3.00 5.62 -10.30
C ALA A 36 2.39 6.20 -11.60
N GLY A 37 2.12 7.51 -11.67
CA GLY A 37 1.44 8.14 -12.81
C GLY A 37 -0.05 7.77 -12.89
N CYS A 38 -0.69 7.57 -11.74
CA CYS A 38 -2.09 7.23 -11.58
C CYS A 38 -2.83 8.41 -10.91
N ASP A 39 -4.06 8.68 -11.36
CA ASP A 39 -4.97 9.59 -10.65
C ASP A 39 -5.55 8.88 -9.42
N PHE A 40 -5.63 9.58 -8.30
CA PHE A 40 -6.24 9.08 -7.06
C PHE A 40 -7.18 10.15 -6.53
N ASP A 41 -8.48 9.94 -6.69
CA ASP A 41 -9.52 10.92 -6.39
C ASP A 41 -10.32 10.58 -5.13
N GLY A 42 -11.42 11.31 -4.90
CA GLY A 42 -12.29 11.08 -3.74
C GLY A 42 -13.05 9.76 -3.78
N ALA A 43 -13.37 9.24 -4.97
CA ALA A 43 -14.04 7.95 -5.11
C ALA A 43 -13.06 6.80 -4.83
N ASP A 44 -11.81 6.94 -5.28
CA ASP A 44 -10.73 6.03 -4.93
C ASP A 44 -10.50 5.97 -3.42
N TRP A 45 -10.45 7.15 -2.78
CA TRP A 45 -10.35 7.22 -1.32
C TRP A 45 -11.51 6.49 -0.62
N GLN A 46 -12.75 6.74 -1.05
CA GLN A 46 -13.92 6.09 -0.45
C GLN A 46 -13.87 4.56 -0.58
N ALA A 47 -13.38 4.04 -1.72
CA ALA A 47 -13.22 2.60 -1.90
C ALA A 47 -12.17 2.00 -0.95
N VAL A 48 -11.06 2.72 -0.74
CA VAL A 48 -10.01 2.31 0.20
C VAL A 48 -10.51 2.35 1.64
N GLU A 49 -11.19 3.43 2.03
CA GLU A 49 -11.73 3.61 3.37
C GLU A 49 -12.68 2.46 3.74
N LEU A 50 -13.64 2.15 2.86
CA LEU A 50 -14.53 0.99 3.02
C LEU A 50 -13.78 -0.34 3.03
N GLY A 51 -12.75 -0.48 2.20
CA GLY A 51 -11.92 -1.68 2.13
C GLY A 51 -11.14 -1.96 3.42
N LEU A 52 -10.75 -0.91 4.14
CA LEU A 52 -9.98 -0.98 5.38
C LEU A 52 -10.79 -1.42 6.60
N GLU A 53 -12.09 -1.09 6.66
CA GLU A 53 -12.95 -1.32 7.84
C GLU A 53 -12.93 -2.77 8.35
N ALA A 54 -12.77 -3.74 7.44
CA ALA A 54 -12.82 -5.17 7.73
C ALA A 54 -11.44 -5.86 7.75
N THR A 55 -10.36 -5.09 7.81
CA THR A 55 -8.99 -5.62 7.74
C THR A 55 -8.36 -5.87 9.11
N ASP A 56 -7.40 -6.78 9.13
CA ASP A 56 -6.64 -7.20 10.31
C ASP A 56 -5.25 -7.64 9.85
N ASP A 57 -4.20 -7.04 10.39
CA ASP A 57 -2.82 -7.31 9.97
C ASP A 57 -2.20 -8.58 10.57
N GLU A 58 -2.77 -9.11 11.66
CA GLU A 58 -2.42 -10.40 12.25
C GLU A 58 -2.95 -11.58 11.41
N HIS A 59 -3.94 -11.33 10.54
CA HIS A 59 -4.55 -12.33 9.67
C HIS A 59 -4.17 -12.10 8.20
N PRO A 60 -3.27 -12.91 7.60
CA PRO A 60 -2.78 -12.71 6.23
C PRO A 60 -3.87 -12.66 5.14
N ASP A 61 -5.01 -13.28 5.37
CA ASP A 61 -6.16 -13.31 4.45
C ASP A 61 -7.10 -12.09 4.61
N CYS A 62 -6.86 -11.26 5.63
CA CYS A 62 -7.67 -10.09 5.97
C CYS A 62 -7.02 -8.76 5.53
N TRP A 63 -6.12 -8.79 4.54
CA TRP A 63 -5.53 -7.58 3.98
C TRP A 63 -6.34 -7.09 2.78
N TYR A 64 -6.67 -5.80 2.78
CA TYR A 64 -7.25 -5.13 1.62
C TYR A 64 -6.17 -4.89 0.56
N SER A 65 -6.51 -5.08 -0.71
CA SER A 65 -5.60 -4.85 -1.83
C SER A 65 -6.17 -3.81 -2.78
N TYR A 66 -5.45 -2.71 -2.96
CA TYR A 66 -5.82 -1.64 -3.88
C TYR A 66 -4.78 -1.52 -5.01
N PRO A 67 -5.21 -1.59 -6.29
CA PRO A 67 -4.31 -1.41 -7.42
C PRO A 67 -4.08 0.09 -7.69
N LEU A 68 -2.83 0.50 -7.89
CA LEU A 68 -2.50 1.79 -8.49
C LEU A 68 -2.02 1.54 -9.91
N VAL A 69 -2.81 1.94 -10.89
CA VAL A 69 -2.58 1.64 -12.31
C VAL A 69 -2.36 2.95 -13.05
N GLY A 70 -1.10 3.32 -13.22
CA GLY A 70 -0.71 4.43 -14.09
C GLY A 70 -0.37 3.94 -15.50
N SER A 71 -0.04 4.89 -16.37
CA SER A 71 0.27 4.61 -17.77
C SER A 71 1.44 3.62 -17.96
N ASP A 72 2.48 3.75 -17.14
CA ASP A 72 3.73 2.98 -17.27
C ASP A 72 4.03 2.08 -16.06
N HIS A 73 3.25 2.21 -14.98
CA HIS A 73 3.51 1.54 -13.71
C HIS A 73 2.23 0.93 -13.13
N ARG A 74 2.35 -0.30 -12.62
CA ARG A 74 1.30 -0.97 -11.86
C ARG A 74 1.84 -1.33 -10.49
N LEU A 75 1.23 -0.79 -9.44
CA LEU A 75 1.50 -1.18 -8.07
C LEU A 75 0.30 -1.91 -7.49
N LYS A 76 0.57 -2.81 -6.57
CA LYS A 76 -0.42 -3.37 -5.67
C LYS A 76 -0.07 -2.92 -4.26
N VAL A 77 -0.97 -2.15 -3.65
CA VAL A 77 -0.84 -1.71 -2.27
C VAL A 77 -1.74 -2.59 -1.42
N HIS A 78 -1.12 -3.30 -0.47
CA HIS A 78 -1.84 -4.07 0.52
C HIS A 78 -1.89 -3.28 1.82
N LEU A 79 -3.06 -3.23 2.43
CA LEU A 79 -3.35 -2.45 3.62
C LEU A 79 -4.09 -3.31 4.64
N ALA A 80 -3.71 -3.21 5.90
CA ALA A 80 -4.45 -3.84 6.99
C ALA A 80 -4.34 -3.01 8.27
N GLN A 81 -5.44 -2.88 9.02
CA GLN A 81 -5.42 -2.23 10.33
C GLN A 81 -4.62 -3.06 11.34
N ALA A 82 -3.78 -2.39 12.13
CA ALA A 82 -3.09 -3.00 13.24
C ALA A 82 -4.05 -3.32 14.38
N VAL A 83 -4.00 -4.55 14.90
CA VAL A 83 -4.86 -4.96 16.02
C VAL A 83 -4.50 -4.17 17.29
N GLY A 84 -5.49 -3.45 17.84
CA GLY A 84 -5.32 -2.69 19.09
C GLY A 84 -4.58 -1.36 18.96
N GLY A 85 -4.31 -0.92 17.72
CA GLY A 85 -3.61 0.33 17.40
C GLY A 85 -4.41 1.27 16.50
N ASN A 86 -3.77 2.36 16.08
CA ASN A 86 -4.26 3.30 15.06
C ASN A 86 -3.32 3.33 13.84
N GLU A 87 -2.54 2.29 13.67
CA GLU A 87 -1.61 2.08 12.59
C GLU A 87 -2.25 1.24 11.49
N VAL A 88 -1.77 1.43 10.26
CA VAL A 88 -2.09 0.60 9.11
C VAL A 88 -0.80 -0.01 8.61
N SER A 89 -0.73 -1.33 8.62
CA SER A 89 0.31 -2.12 7.97
C SER A 89 0.18 -1.98 6.46
N VAL A 90 1.30 -1.67 5.80
CA VAL A 90 1.37 -1.37 4.37
C VAL A 90 2.39 -2.30 3.71
N ARG A 91 2.02 -2.86 2.56
CA ARG A 91 2.96 -3.52 1.64
C ARG A 91 2.75 -3.01 0.22
N VAL A 92 3.80 -2.52 -0.42
CA VAL A 92 3.79 -2.09 -1.81
C VAL A 92 4.56 -3.11 -2.65
N ALA A 93 3.91 -3.66 -3.68
CA ALA A 93 4.46 -4.70 -4.56
C ALA A 93 4.05 -4.47 -6.03
N GLY A 94 4.46 -5.38 -6.91
CA GLY A 94 4.02 -5.44 -8.31
C GLY A 94 4.86 -4.62 -9.30
N THR A 95 5.96 -4.01 -8.86
CA THR A 95 6.92 -3.32 -9.73
C THR A 95 8.34 -3.87 -9.56
N SER A 96 9.11 -3.86 -10.64
CA SER A 96 10.56 -4.09 -10.62
C SER A 96 11.37 -2.80 -10.78
N ASN A 97 10.70 -1.64 -10.79
CA ASN A 97 11.37 -0.33 -10.90
C ASN A 97 12.01 0.03 -9.53
N PRO A 98 13.36 0.05 -9.42
CA PRO A 98 14.02 0.30 -8.15
C PRO A 98 13.80 1.71 -7.61
N GLU A 99 13.60 2.71 -8.48
CA GLU A 99 13.31 4.07 -8.05
C GLU A 99 11.91 4.17 -7.42
N LEU A 100 10.92 3.48 -7.98
CA LEU A 100 9.58 3.46 -7.44
C LEU A 100 9.51 2.70 -6.11
N LEU A 101 10.27 1.61 -5.96
CA LEU A 101 10.42 0.91 -4.68
C LEU A 101 11.07 1.79 -3.62
N LEU A 102 12.16 2.49 -3.95
CA LEU A 102 12.82 3.42 -3.03
C LEU A 102 11.89 4.56 -2.60
N ARG A 103 11.12 5.12 -3.52
CA ARG A 103 10.12 6.15 -3.20
C ARG A 103 9.03 5.59 -2.28
N ALA A 104 8.51 4.39 -2.56
CA ALA A 104 7.52 3.75 -1.70
C ALA A 104 8.05 3.51 -0.28
N ASP A 105 9.26 2.96 -0.15
CA ASP A 105 9.93 2.77 1.15
C ASP A 105 10.10 4.08 1.91
N THR A 106 10.57 5.13 1.21
CA THR A 106 10.72 6.48 1.79
C THR A 106 9.38 7.04 2.27
N LEU A 107 8.29 6.85 1.52
CA LEU A 107 6.97 7.31 1.93
C LEU A 107 6.45 6.55 3.14
N ILE A 108 6.64 5.23 3.21
CA ILE A 108 6.28 4.43 4.38
C ILE A 108 7.00 4.99 5.62
N ALA A 109 8.32 5.19 5.52
CA ALA A 109 9.11 5.75 6.62
C ALA A 109 8.65 7.16 7.04
N ALA A 110 8.33 8.03 6.08
CA ALA A 110 7.86 9.39 6.35
C ALA A 110 6.49 9.39 7.05
N PHE A 111 5.54 8.61 6.56
CA PHE A 111 4.16 8.56 7.08
C PHE A 111 4.00 7.66 8.32
N ALA A 112 5.06 6.94 8.72
CA ALA A 112 5.17 6.34 10.06
C ALA A 112 5.35 7.40 11.17
N THR A 113 5.71 8.64 10.82
CA THR A 113 5.75 9.74 11.76
C THR A 113 4.39 10.42 11.88
N ARG A 114 4.01 10.83 13.08
CA ARG A 114 2.85 11.72 13.24
C ARG A 114 3.26 13.09 12.69
N LEU A 115 2.64 13.49 11.59
CA LEU A 115 2.73 14.87 11.13
C LEU A 115 2.05 15.73 12.19
N VAL A 116 2.85 16.37 13.05
CA VAL A 116 2.34 17.39 13.97
C VAL A 116 2.00 18.60 13.11
N ALA A 117 0.71 18.90 12.98
CA ALA A 117 0.22 20.11 12.35
C ALA A 117 0.50 21.35 13.23
#